data_AF-A0AAV2HPY6-F1
#
_entry.id   AF-A0AAV2HPY6-F1
#
_cell.length_a   1.000
_cell.length_b   1.000
_cell.length_c   1.000
_cell.angle_alpha   90.00
_cell.angle_beta   90.00
_cell.angle_gamma   90.00
#
_symmetry.space_group_name_H-M   'P 1'
#
loop_
_entity.id
_entity.type
_entity.pdbx_description
1 polymer ?
#
loop_
_entity_poly.entity_id
_entity_poly.type
_entity_poly.pdbx_seq_one_letter_code
_entity_poly.pdbx_strand_id
1 'polypeptide(L)'
;MLHGSIIHCLFQTVMKEGLRDESAVLTVAKSLLRSNKILHDMYGHGVEENVVMEEIKLYIPSLFSWLKKHTEWLGNGKNVVKESDLTVTEIHDIEENFWSPR
;
A
#
# COMPACT_ATOMS: atom_id res chain seq x y z
N MET A 1 1.15 -9.98 -13.02
CA MET A 1 0.93 -10.05 -11.56
C MET A 1 1.87 -9.14 -10.76
N LEU A 2 3.03 -8.75 -11.30
CA LEU A 2 4.04 -7.90 -10.64
C LEU A 2 3.47 -6.64 -9.96
N HIS A 3 2.81 -5.76 -10.73
CA HIS A 3 2.29 -4.48 -10.20
C HIS A 3 1.30 -4.67 -9.04
N GLY A 4 0.40 -5.65 -9.15
CA GLY A 4 -0.54 -5.99 -8.08
C GLY A 4 0.16 -6.45 -6.81
N SER A 5 1.17 -7.31 -6.93
CA SER A 5 1.97 -7.77 -5.78
C SER A 5 2.75 -6.62 -5.12
N ILE A 6 3.29 -5.69 -5.91
CA ILE A 6 4.03 -4.55 -5.38
C ILE A 6 3.09 -3.59 -4.64
N ILE A 7 1.94 -3.25 -5.23
CA ILE A 7 0.94 -2.37 -4.59
C ILE A 7 0.41 -3.02 -3.30
N HIS A 8 0.21 -4.34 -3.30
CA HIS A 8 -0.22 -5.07 -2.11
C HIS A 8 0.79 -4.96 -0.96
N CYS A 9 2.06 -5.28 -1.23
CA CYS A 9 3.14 -5.16 -0.25
C CYS A 9 3.31 -3.71 0.23
N LEU A 10 3.19 -2.73 -0.67
CA LEU A 10 3.28 -1.31 -0.33
C LEU A 10 2.16 -0.91 0.63
N PHE A 11 0.91 -1.25 0.31
CA PHE A 11 -0.24 -0.94 1.14
C PHE A 11 -0.12 -1.56 2.53
N GLN A 12 0.27 -2.84 2.61
CA GLN A 12 0.51 -3.52 3.89
C GLN A 12 1.57 -2.80 4.74
N THR A 13 2.67 -2.38 4.11
CA THR A 13 3.75 -1.68 4.81
C THR A 13 3.28 -0.31 5.31
N VAL A 14 2.58 0.45 4.46
CA VAL A 14 2.02 1.76 4.85
C VAL A 14 1.04 1.63 6.01
N MET A 15 0.18 0.61 5.97
CA MET A 15 -0.81 0.33 6.99
C MET A 15 -0.17 -0.13 8.30
N LYS A 16 0.88 -0.96 8.25
CA LYS A 16 1.62 -1.45 9.41
C LYS A 16 2.45 -0.35 10.10
N GLU A 17 3.13 0.49 9.32
CA GLU A 17 3.97 1.57 9.83
C GLU A 17 3.18 2.86 10.09
N GLY A 18 1.91 2.93 9.67
CA GLY A 18 1.04 4.10 9.82
C GLY A 18 1.59 5.32 9.08
N LEU A 19 2.16 5.12 7.89
CA LEU A 19 2.78 6.20 7.11
C LEU A 19 1.71 7.16 6.58
N ARG A 20 1.88 8.45 6.87
CA ARG A 20 0.93 9.53 6.52
C ARG A 20 1.47 10.48 5.48
N ASP A 21 2.76 10.38 5.16
CA ASP A 21 3.45 11.29 4.27
C ASP A 21 3.81 10.60 2.95
N GLU A 22 3.57 11.30 1.85
CA GLU A 22 3.82 10.81 0.49
C GLU A 22 5.31 10.51 0.28
N SER A 23 6.19 11.33 0.86
CA SER A 23 7.65 11.14 0.77
C SER A 23 8.09 9.82 1.43
N ALA A 24 7.46 9.44 2.53
CA ALA A 24 7.73 8.18 3.22
C ALA A 24 7.24 6.98 2.41
N VAL A 25 6.03 7.06 1.84
CA VAL A 25 5.47 6.02 0.96
C VAL A 25 6.37 5.80 -0.27
N LEU A 26 6.87 6.88 -0.87
CA LEU A 26 7.80 6.79 -2.00
C LEU A 26 9.14 6.14 -1.62
N THR A 27 9.62 6.38 -0.40
CA THR A 27 10.84 5.76 0.11
C THR A 27 10.65 4.26 0.33
N VAL A 28 9.50 3.87 0.89
CA VAL A 28 9.12 2.45 1.02
C VAL A 28 8.99 1.79 -0.35
N ALA A 29 8.32 2.44 -1.31
CA ALA A 29 8.19 1.93 -2.67
C ALA A 29 9.56 1.69 -3.33
N LYS A 30 10.52 2.63 -3.19
CA LYS A 30 11.90 2.45 -3.67
C LYS A 30 12.60 1.27 -2.99
N SER A 31 12.45 1.14 -1.67
CA SER A 31 13.03 0.02 -0.93
C SER A 31 12.45 -1.31 -1.36
N LEU A 32 11.14 -1.35 -1.61
CA LEU A 32 10.40 -2.53 -2.02
C LEU A 32 10.82 -3.01 -3.42
N LEU A 33 10.99 -2.09 -4.38
CA LEU A 33 11.48 -2.40 -5.73
C LEU A 33 12.89 -3.02 -5.72
N ARG A 34 13.72 -2.68 -4.74
CA ARG A 34 15.07 -3.23 -4.57
C ARG A 34 15.09 -4.59 -3.86
N SER A 35 13.93 -5.11 -3.45
CA SER A 35 13.85 -6.44 -2.85
C SER A 35 14.19 -7.51 -3.90
N ASN A 36 14.91 -8.54 -3.48
CA ASN A 36 15.36 -9.62 -4.37
C ASN A 36 14.19 -10.27 -5.13
N LYS A 37 13.06 -10.48 -4.44
CA LYS A 37 11.84 -11.05 -5.04
C LYS A 37 11.33 -10.19 -6.21
N ILE A 38 11.19 -8.89 -6.02
CA ILE A 38 10.65 -7.99 -7.04
C ILE A 38 11.66 -7.81 -8.18
N LEU A 39 12.95 -7.73 -7.89
CA LEU A 39 13.99 -7.68 -8.92
C LEU A 39 13.98 -8.92 -9.81
N HIS A 40 13.80 -10.11 -9.22
CA HIS A 40 13.71 -11.35 -9.98
C HIS A 40 12.45 -11.39 -10.86
N ASP A 41 11.32 -10.96 -10.31
CA ASP A 41 10.07 -10.88 -11.07
C ASP A 41 10.16 -9.84 -12.20
N MET A 42 10.76 -8.67 -11.95
CA MET A 42 11.00 -7.64 -12.96
C MET A 42 11.88 -8.14 -14.09
N TYR A 43 12.98 -8.84 -13.74
CA TYR A 43 13.86 -9.46 -14.72
C TYR A 43 13.11 -10.51 -15.56
N GLY A 44 12.31 -11.36 -14.91
CA GLY A 44 11.50 -12.37 -15.60
C GLY A 44 10.46 -11.78 -16.55
N HIS A 45 9.99 -10.56 -16.30
CA HIS A 45 9.05 -9.84 -17.17
C HIS A 45 9.75 -8.88 -18.17
N GLY A 46 11.07 -8.71 -18.09
CA GLY A 46 11.83 -7.81 -18.97
C GLY A 46 11.48 -6.32 -18.80
N VAL A 47 11.09 -5.90 -17.58
CA VAL A 47 10.69 -4.52 -17.29
C VAL A 47 11.75 -3.76 -16.49
N GLU A 48 11.89 -2.48 -16.76
CA GLU A 48 12.81 -1.60 -16.03
C GLU A 48 12.18 -1.05 -14.75
N GLU A 49 13.01 -0.82 -13.73
CA GLU A 49 12.59 -0.27 -12.42
C GLU A 49 11.85 1.06 -12.57
N ASN A 50 12.31 1.91 -13.50
CA ASN A 50 11.73 3.24 -13.70
C ASN A 50 10.28 3.17 -14.20
N VAL A 51 9.98 2.24 -15.10
CA VAL A 51 8.63 2.04 -15.63
C VAL A 51 7.70 1.57 -14.51
N VAL A 52 8.14 0.60 -13.71
CA VAL A 52 7.38 0.06 -12.59
C VAL A 52 7.14 1.13 -11.52
N MET A 53 8.15 1.98 -11.25
CA MET A 53 8.02 3.10 -10.31
C MET A 53 6.99 4.13 -10.77
N GLU A 54 6.98 4.51 -12.05
CA GLU A 54 5.98 5.44 -12.59
C GLU A 54 4.56 4.86 -12.46
N GLU A 55 4.39 3.56 -12.69
CA GLU A 55 3.09 2.92 -12.45
C GLU A 55 2.68 2.98 -10.97
N ILE A 56 3.59 2.69 -10.04
CA ILE A 56 3.27 2.76 -8.59
C ILE A 56 2.84 4.17 -8.19
N LYS A 57 3.51 5.21 -8.70
CA LYS A 57 3.17 6.61 -8.39
C LYS A 57 1.73 6.96 -8.73
N LEU A 58 1.16 6.36 -9.79
CA LEU A 58 -0.24 6.59 -10.16
C LEU A 58 -1.23 6.06 -9.12
N TYR A 59 -0.84 5.04 -8.34
CA TYR A 59 -1.68 4.45 -7.30
C TYR A 59 -1.56 5.13 -5.92
N ILE A 60 -0.50 5.91 -5.70
CA ILE A 60 -0.27 6.61 -4.43
C ILE A 60 -1.44 7.54 -4.05
N PRO A 61 -1.98 8.38 -4.96
CA PRO A 61 -3.13 9.23 -4.63
C PRO A 61 -4.38 8.45 -4.23
N SER A 62 -4.66 7.33 -4.91
CA SER A 62 -5.78 6.44 -4.59
C SER A 62 -5.63 5.81 -3.21
N LEU A 63 -4.41 5.42 -2.85
CA LEU A 63 -4.08 4.88 -1.53
C LEU A 63 -4.33 5.92 -0.43
N PHE A 64 -3.89 7.16 -0.62
CA PHE A 64 -4.14 8.24 0.35
C PHE A 64 -5.63 8.62 0.45
N SER A 65 -6.35 8.61 -0.67
CA SER A 65 -7.80 8.82 -0.69
C SER A 65 -8.52 7.77 0.16
N TRP A 66 -8.15 6.50 0.00
CA TRP A 66 -8.69 5.40 0.80
C TRP A 66 -8.37 5.55 2.28
N LEU A 67 -7.09 5.84 2.62
CA LEU A 67 -6.67 6.07 4.01
C LEU A 67 -7.46 7.21 4.64
N LYS A 68 -7.62 8.34 3.95
CA LYS A 68 -8.38 9.49 4.45
C LYS A 68 -9.86 9.18 4.67
N LYS A 69 -10.44 8.33 3.82
CA LYS A 69 -11.86 7.96 3.91
C LYS A 69 -12.14 6.98 5.05
N HIS A 70 -11.24 6.03 5.28
CA HIS A 70 -11.49 4.88 6.13
C HIS A 70 -10.67 4.82 7.42
N THR A 71 -9.60 5.62 7.55
CA THR A 71 -8.76 5.65 8.76
C THR A 71 -8.83 7.03 9.42
N GLU A 72 -8.93 7.06 10.75
CA GLU A 72 -8.85 8.32 11.50
C GLU A 72 -7.41 8.88 11.59
N TRP A 73 -6.42 8.12 11.12
CA TRP A 73 -5.01 8.47 11.18
C TRP A 73 -4.64 9.72 10.37
N LEU A 74 -5.36 10.01 9.29
CA LEU A 74 -5.17 11.20 8.46
C LEU A 74 -6.20 12.31 8.72
N GLY A 75 -7.19 12.06 9.56
CA GLY A 75 -8.25 13.00 9.90
C GLY A 75 -7.85 13.89 11.07
N ASN A 76 -7.28 15.06 10.77
CA ASN A 76 -7.28 16.15 11.76
C ASN A 76 -8.73 16.41 12.20
N GLY A 77 -8.95 16.44 13.51
CA GLY A 77 -10.25 16.75 14.09
C GLY A 77 -10.85 18.01 13.45
N LYS A 78 -12.08 17.84 12.95
CA LYS A 78 -13.03 18.80 12.36
C LYS A 78 -13.41 18.44 10.91
N ASN A 79 -14.63 17.93 10.78
CA ASN A 79 -15.53 18.18 9.66
C ASN A 79 -15.03 17.82 8.25
N VAL A 80 -14.51 16.61 8.07
CA VAL A 80 -14.67 15.94 6.76
C VAL A 80 -15.89 15.07 6.92
N VAL A 81 -16.95 15.39 6.16
CA VAL A 81 -18.16 14.57 6.08
C VAL A 81 -17.73 13.14 5.77
N LYS A 82 -17.85 12.25 6.76
CA LYS A 82 -17.67 10.80 6.55
C LYS A 82 -18.77 10.39 5.59
N GLU A 83 -18.45 10.22 4.30
CA GLU A 83 -19.35 9.58 3.33
C GLU A 83 -19.68 8.12 3.72
N SER A 84 -18.92 7.55 4.65
CA SER A 84 -19.09 6.20 5.18
C SER A 84 -18.97 6.20 6.71
N ASP A 85 -19.98 5.67 7.40
CA ASP A 85 -20.00 5.49 8.87
C ASP A 85 -18.95 4.47 9.37
N LEU A 86 -18.21 3.82 8.47
CA LEU A 86 -17.24 2.77 8.78
C LEU A 86 -15.82 3.32 8.87
N THR A 87 -15.21 3.10 10.03
CA THR A 87 -13.83 3.49 10.34
C THR A 87 -13.01 2.25 10.69
N VAL A 88 -11.88 2.08 10.01
CA VAL A 88 -10.86 1.09 10.34
C VAL A 88 -10.06 1.63 11.52
N THR A 89 -10.20 0.98 12.67
CA THR A 89 -9.53 1.35 13.92
C THR A 89 -8.14 0.77 14.02
N GLU A 90 -8.02 -0.51 13.66
CA GLU A 90 -6.79 -1.28 13.77
C GLU A 90 -6.73 -2.39 12.73
N ILE A 91 -5.52 -2.85 12.48
CA ILE A 91 -5.24 -3.99 11.60
C ILE A 91 -4.88 -5.15 12.52
N HIS A 92 -5.68 -6.21 12.51
CA HIS A 92 -5.44 -7.39 13.35
C HIS A 92 -4.42 -8.34 12.73
N ASP A 93 -4.48 -8.55 11.41
CA ASP A 93 -3.56 -9.44 10.72
C ASP A 93 -3.34 -9.03 9.25
N ILE A 94 -2.26 -9.52 8.65
CA ILE A 94 -1.85 -9.30 7.27
C ILE A 94 -1.34 -10.64 6.70
N GLU A 95 -1.83 -11.04 5.51
CA GLU A 95 -1.52 -12.34 4.88
C GLU A 95 -1.96 -13.55 5.73
N GLU A 96 -3.13 -13.46 6.35
CA GLU A 96 -3.69 -14.54 7.17
C GLU A 96 -4.05 -15.75 6.29
N ASN A 97 -3.38 -16.89 6.55
CA ASN A 97 -3.57 -18.12 5.80
C ASN A 97 -4.35 -19.13 6.65
N PHE A 98 -5.56 -19.49 6.21
CA PHE A 98 -6.39 -20.49 6.86
C PHE A 98 -6.45 -21.79 6.05
N TRP A 99 -6.10 -22.90 6.69
CA TRP A 99 -6.31 -24.23 6.13
C TRP A 99 -7.41 -24.93 6.94
N SER A 100 -8.63 -24.95 6.39
CA SER A 100 -9.78 -25.61 7.04
C SER A 100 -10.04 -26.99 6.45
N PRO A 101 -9.99 -28.07 7.27
CA PRO A 101 -10.57 -29.36 6.92
C PRO A 101 -12.05 -29.47 7.30
N ARG A 102 -12.61 -28.45 7.98
CA ARG A 102 -14.03 -28.34 8.33
C ARG A 102 -14.80 -27.51 7.31
#